data_AF-A0A935EBU4-F1
#
_entry.id   AF-A0A935EBU4-F1
#
_cell.length_a   1.000
_cell.length_b   1.000
_cell.length_c   1.000
_cell.angle_alpha   90.00
_cell.angle_beta   90.00
_cell.angle_gamma   90.00
#
_symmetry.space_group_name_H-M   'P 1'
#
loop_
_entity.id
_entity.type
_entity.pdbx_description
1 polymer ?
#
loop_
_entity_poly.entity_id
_entity_poly.type
_entity_poly.pdbx_seq_one_letter_code
_entity_poly.pdbx_strand_id
1 'polypeptide(L)'
;MDNSGSSGALPGADFSAREVLRLAWPLFQQTLLRCLPLGVVAAAASAMPNAEAAARRIAGAPQHDREWWMLLVAVTALVLICYGAVLRIQLYQARGEPQDVMAALRSAFASLPATLVFLLMAFAPLLPPAMWIAMRGSGLIGTLLLLAAVAGVMLMFFGWPAIVAQGLSPWAAARRSILLVRSRYLQVMAVVGLLLASVLVFALLASIFIGSVIMLAGPAAQSSPNWLAASRWLMAGVLALPIIYAGAVSIAAWRCVAEPR
;
A
#
# COMPACT_ATOMS: atom_id res chain seq x y z
N MET A 1 47.32 -34.82 -2.54
CA MET A 1 46.99 -33.66 -3.36
C MET A 1 45.87 -34.09 -4.27
N ASP A 2 44.64 -33.71 -3.95
CA ASP A 2 43.52 -33.67 -4.89
C ASP A 2 42.58 -32.57 -4.43
N ASN A 3 42.79 -31.41 -5.06
CA ASN A 3 41.91 -30.26 -5.03
C ASN A 3 40.79 -30.53 -6.04
N SER A 4 39.59 -30.86 -5.57
CA SER A 4 38.39 -30.86 -6.41
C SER A 4 37.44 -29.81 -5.85
N GLY A 5 37.43 -28.68 -6.55
CA GLY A 5 36.84 -27.42 -6.11
C GLY A 5 35.39 -27.56 -5.68
N SER A 6 35.13 -27.03 -4.48
CA SER A 6 33.80 -26.53 -4.15
C SER A 6 33.45 -25.49 -5.21
N SER A 7 32.50 -25.82 -6.09
CA SER A 7 31.81 -24.83 -6.90
C SER A 7 31.28 -23.78 -5.93
N GLY A 8 31.90 -22.61 -5.96
CA GLY A 8 31.45 -21.45 -5.22
C GLY A 8 30.05 -21.13 -5.69
N ALA A 9 29.05 -21.58 -4.93
CA ALA A 9 27.77 -20.94 -4.91
C ALA A 9 28.05 -19.50 -4.51
N LEU A 10 27.94 -18.58 -5.48
CA LEU A 10 27.83 -17.16 -5.19
C LEU A 10 26.81 -17.03 -4.05
N PRO A 11 27.14 -16.41 -2.91
CA PRO A 11 26.18 -16.26 -1.82
C PRO A 11 25.02 -15.46 -2.40
N GLY A 12 23.91 -16.16 -2.65
CA GLY A 12 22.69 -15.55 -3.16
C GLY A 12 22.35 -14.43 -2.19
N ALA A 13 22.29 -13.19 -2.70
CA ALA A 13 22.18 -12.00 -1.87
C ALA A 13 21.12 -12.21 -0.77
N ASP A 14 21.56 -12.23 0.49
CA ASP A 14 20.70 -12.52 1.62
C ASP A 14 19.55 -11.50 1.64
N PHE A 15 18.31 -12.01 1.57
CA PHE A 15 17.12 -11.17 1.66
C PHE A 15 17.10 -10.46 3.01
N SER A 16 17.45 -9.18 2.99
CA SER A 16 17.54 -8.33 4.17
C SER A 16 16.80 -7.02 3.91
N ALA A 17 16.25 -6.43 4.97
CA ALA A 17 15.54 -5.17 4.86
C ALA A 17 16.43 -4.04 4.32
N ARG A 18 17.72 -4.05 4.66
CA ARG A 18 18.71 -3.11 4.14
C ARG A 18 18.83 -3.18 2.62
N GLU A 19 18.94 -4.39 2.06
CA GLU A 19 19.06 -4.56 0.62
C GLU A 19 17.77 -4.19 -0.12
N VAL A 20 16.61 -4.54 0.45
CA VAL A 20 15.30 -4.11 -0.09
C VAL A 20 15.22 -2.58 -0.17
N LEU A 21 15.58 -1.87 0.90
CA LEU A 21 15.54 -0.40 0.93
C LEU A 21 16.55 0.22 -0.04
N ARG A 22 17.75 -0.37 -0.16
CA ARG A 22 18.78 0.05 -1.11
C ARG A 22 18.29 -0.05 -2.57
N LEU A 23 17.54 -1.09 -2.90
CA LEU A 23 16.98 -1.30 -4.24
C LEU A 23 15.70 -0.47 -4.48
N ALA A 24 14.90 -0.27 -3.44
CA ALA A 24 13.66 0.49 -3.52
C ALA A 24 13.89 1.98 -3.77
N TRP A 25 14.95 2.57 -3.21
CA TRP A 25 15.20 4.00 -3.30
C TRP A 25 15.47 4.50 -4.74
N PRO A 26 16.38 3.91 -5.53
CA PRO A 26 16.54 4.28 -6.94
C PRO A 26 15.27 4.07 -7.75
N LEU A 27 14.52 2.98 -7.48
CA LEU A 27 13.27 2.68 -8.18
C LEU A 27 12.21 3.75 -7.89
N PHE A 28 12.10 4.18 -6.63
CA PHE A 28 11.24 5.28 -6.22
C PHE A 28 11.62 6.57 -6.95
N GLN A 29 12.90 6.96 -6.93
CA GLN A 29 13.36 8.19 -7.59
C GLN A 29 13.06 8.19 -9.10
N GLN A 30 13.29 7.07 -9.78
CA GLN A 30 13.05 6.95 -11.22
C GLN A 30 11.56 6.99 -11.59
N THR A 31 10.69 6.47 -10.71
CA THR A 31 9.25 6.35 -11.00
C THR A 31 8.41 7.47 -10.40
N LEU A 32 8.99 8.29 -9.51
CA LEU A 32 8.28 9.31 -8.74
C LEU A 32 7.44 10.23 -9.62
N LEU A 33 8.05 10.92 -10.59
CA LEU A 33 7.34 11.91 -11.42
C LEU A 33 6.22 11.28 -12.26
N ARG A 34 6.40 10.03 -12.71
CA ARG A 34 5.39 9.30 -13.48
C ARG A 34 4.25 8.78 -12.61
N CYS A 35 4.55 8.38 -11.38
CA CYS A 35 3.57 7.82 -10.45
C CYS A 35 2.87 8.88 -9.60
N LEU A 36 3.44 10.08 -9.47
CA LEU A 36 2.92 11.16 -8.63
C LEU A 36 1.46 11.49 -8.94
N PRO A 37 1.04 11.73 -10.20
CA PRO A 37 -0.35 12.04 -10.50
C PRO A 37 -1.31 10.93 -10.04
N LEU A 38 -0.93 9.66 -10.23
CA LEU A 38 -1.72 8.51 -9.79
C LEU A 38 -1.81 8.43 -8.26
N GLY A 39 -0.68 8.66 -7.58
CA GLY A 39 -0.62 8.69 -6.12
C GLY A 39 -1.48 9.82 -5.54
N VAL A 40 -1.44 11.02 -6.13
CA VAL A 40 -2.26 12.17 -5.70
C VAL A 40 -3.74 11.86 -5.88
N VAL A 41 -4.15 11.33 -7.04
CA VAL A 41 -5.55 10.97 -7.29
C VAL A 41 -6.03 9.91 -6.30
N ALA A 42 -5.24 8.88 -6.05
CA ALA A 42 -5.58 7.83 -5.09
C ALA A 42 -5.67 8.37 -3.65
N ALA A 43 -4.70 9.18 -3.22
CA ALA A 43 -4.70 9.79 -1.89
C ALA A 43 -5.91 10.72 -1.71
N ALA A 44 -6.18 11.59 -2.69
CA ALA A 44 -7.33 12.48 -2.67
C ALA A 44 -8.65 11.71 -2.62
N ALA A 45 -8.80 10.68 -3.46
CA ALA A 45 -9.99 9.83 -3.49
C ALA A 45 -10.19 9.12 -2.15
N SER A 46 -9.13 8.57 -1.55
CA SER A 46 -9.20 7.82 -0.28
C SER A 46 -9.72 8.64 0.90
N ALA A 47 -9.58 9.97 0.86
CA ALA A 47 -10.09 10.88 1.89
C ALA A 47 -11.58 11.21 1.74
N MET A 48 -12.20 10.96 0.58
CA MET A 48 -13.57 11.38 0.27
C MET A 48 -14.63 10.74 1.17
N PRO A 49 -14.64 9.41 1.42
CA PRO A 49 -15.69 8.78 2.24
C PRO A 49 -15.73 9.33 3.67
N ASN A 50 -14.56 9.62 4.25
CA ASN A 50 -14.47 10.20 5.60
C ASN A 50 -14.91 11.66 5.62
N ALA A 51 -14.55 12.44 4.60
CA ALA A 51 -15.01 13.83 4.48
C ALA A 51 -16.53 13.92 4.31
N GLU A 52 -17.12 13.02 3.52
CA GLU A 52 -18.56 12.92 3.31
C GLU A 52 -19.29 12.53 4.61
N ALA A 53 -18.79 11.52 5.33
CA ALA A 53 -19.35 11.12 6.61
C ALA A 53 -19.29 12.26 7.64
N ALA A 54 -18.20 13.04 7.67
CA ALA A 54 -18.05 14.19 8.54
C ALA A 54 -19.02 15.33 8.17
N ALA A 55 -19.19 15.64 6.88
CA ALA A 55 -20.13 16.64 6.40
C ALA A 55 -21.58 16.27 6.75
N ARG A 56 -21.97 15.00 6.53
CA ARG A 56 -23.30 14.49 6.89
C ARG A 56 -23.57 14.54 8.39
N ARG A 57 -22.56 14.23 9.21
CA ARG A 57 -22.65 14.36 10.67
C ARG A 57 -22.95 15.79 11.11
N ILE A 58 -22.33 16.79 10.48
CA ILE A 58 -22.59 18.22 10.77
C ILE A 58 -24.01 18.61 10.33
N ALA A 59 -24.49 18.06 9.21
CA ALA A 59 -25.84 18.29 8.72
C ALA A 59 -26.95 17.53 9.48
N GLY A 60 -26.60 16.72 10.49
CA GLY A 60 -27.57 15.88 11.22
C GLY A 60 -28.14 14.72 10.38
N ALA A 61 -27.54 14.40 9.24
CA ALA A 61 -27.96 13.34 8.34
C ALA A 61 -27.35 11.97 8.74
N PRO A 62 -27.92 10.85 8.28
CA PRO A 62 -27.32 9.53 8.47
C PRO A 62 -25.90 9.49 7.88
N GLN A 63 -24.93 9.07 8.69
CA GLN A 63 -23.51 9.05 8.29
C GLN A 63 -23.21 7.97 7.23
N HIS A 64 -23.97 6.87 7.22
CA HIS A 64 -23.71 5.69 6.40
C HIS A 64 -24.97 5.22 5.67
N ASP A 65 -25.37 5.95 4.64
CA ASP A 65 -26.51 5.59 3.79
C ASP A 65 -26.07 4.86 2.50
N ARG A 66 -27.02 4.56 1.62
CA ARG A 66 -26.74 3.88 0.35
C ARG A 66 -25.76 4.66 -0.53
N GLU A 67 -25.87 5.98 -0.58
CA GLU A 67 -24.98 6.83 -1.37
C GLU A 67 -23.55 6.79 -0.86
N TRP A 68 -23.37 6.87 0.46
CA TRP A 68 -22.06 6.74 1.09
C TRP A 68 -21.40 5.39 0.78
N TRP A 69 -22.17 4.29 0.83
CA TRP A 69 -21.65 2.97 0.46
C TRP A 69 -21.26 2.88 -1.02
N MET A 70 -22.05 3.45 -1.92
CA MET A 70 -21.70 3.51 -3.35
C MET A 70 -20.43 4.34 -3.59
N LEU A 71 -20.30 5.48 -2.90
CA LEU A 71 -19.10 6.31 -2.93
C LEU A 71 -17.87 5.53 -2.44
N LEU A 72 -18.00 4.82 -1.30
CA LEU A 72 -16.92 4.00 -0.75
C LEU A 72 -16.46 2.94 -1.76
N VAL A 73 -17.38 2.24 -2.42
CA VAL A 73 -17.05 1.23 -3.43
C VAL A 73 -16.35 1.86 -4.64
N ALA A 74 -16.87 2.97 -5.16
CA ALA A 74 -16.29 3.66 -6.31
C ALA A 74 -14.89 4.21 -6.02
N VAL A 75 -14.70 4.83 -4.86
CA VAL A 75 -13.40 5.31 -4.38
C VAL A 75 -12.43 4.14 -4.19
N THR A 76 -12.88 3.06 -3.56
CA THR A 76 -12.06 1.85 -3.37
C THR A 76 -11.56 1.34 -4.71
N ALA A 77 -12.45 1.20 -5.69
CA ALA A 77 -12.09 0.76 -7.03
C ALA A 77 -11.05 1.70 -7.67
N LEU A 78 -11.25 3.02 -7.60
CA LEU A 78 -10.31 4.00 -8.12
C LEU A 78 -8.92 3.89 -7.48
N VAL A 79 -8.87 3.79 -6.15
CA VAL A 79 -7.60 3.63 -5.40
C VAL A 79 -6.87 2.35 -5.83
N LEU A 80 -7.59 1.24 -5.98
CA LEU A 80 -7.01 -0.02 -6.42
C LEU A 80 -6.46 0.06 -7.86
N ILE A 81 -7.15 0.78 -8.76
CA ILE A 81 -6.68 1.01 -10.13
C ILE A 81 -5.39 1.83 -10.11
N CYS A 82 -5.39 2.96 -9.39
CA CYS A 82 -4.23 3.84 -9.32
C CYS A 82 -3.02 3.13 -8.70
N TYR A 83 -3.18 2.46 -7.55
CA TYR A 83 -2.09 1.72 -6.92
C TYR A 83 -1.64 0.52 -7.75
N GLY A 84 -2.59 -0.20 -8.36
CA GLY A 84 -2.28 -1.28 -9.28
C GLY A 84 -1.49 -0.82 -10.50
N ALA A 85 -1.73 0.40 -10.99
CA ALA A 85 -0.95 1.00 -12.06
C ALA A 85 0.45 1.44 -11.60
N VAL A 86 0.57 2.04 -10.40
CA VAL A 86 1.87 2.40 -9.80
C VAL A 86 2.77 1.16 -9.64
N LEU A 87 2.23 0.06 -9.08
CA LEU A 87 2.97 -1.20 -8.93
C LEU A 87 3.45 -1.76 -10.27
N ARG A 88 2.62 -1.67 -11.31
CA ARG A 88 2.99 -2.10 -12.67
C ARG A 88 4.14 -1.26 -13.23
N ILE A 89 4.00 0.06 -13.22
CA ILE A 89 5.03 0.98 -13.71
C ILE A 89 6.36 0.71 -13.01
N GLN A 90 6.32 0.52 -11.69
CA GLN A 90 7.50 0.20 -10.89
C GLN A 90 8.08 -1.17 -11.23
N LEU A 91 7.25 -2.19 -11.46
CA LEU A 91 7.73 -3.51 -11.87
C LEU A 91 8.40 -3.48 -13.24
N TYR A 92 7.79 -2.84 -14.23
CA TYR A 92 8.35 -2.71 -15.58
C TYR A 92 9.66 -1.91 -15.57
N GLN A 93 9.69 -0.78 -14.86
CA GLN A 93 10.91 0.01 -14.68
C GLN A 93 12.01 -0.82 -13.99
N ALA A 94 11.65 -1.63 -12.99
CA ALA A 94 12.60 -2.52 -12.31
C ALA A 94 13.16 -3.61 -13.23
N ARG A 95 12.41 -4.03 -14.25
CA ARG A 95 12.83 -4.96 -15.31
C ARG A 95 13.59 -4.27 -16.46
N GLY A 96 13.67 -2.94 -16.47
CA GLY A 96 14.32 -2.17 -17.53
C GLY A 96 13.43 -1.93 -18.75
N GLU A 97 12.12 -2.16 -18.62
CA GLU A 97 11.14 -2.00 -19.69
C GLU A 97 10.33 -0.71 -19.51
N PRO A 98 10.09 0.08 -20.57
CA PRO A 98 9.20 1.21 -20.50
C PRO A 98 7.74 0.75 -20.44
N GLN A 99 6.93 1.40 -19.59
CA GLN A 99 5.49 1.18 -19.55
C GLN A 99 4.74 2.50 -19.64
N ASP A 100 3.76 2.56 -20.53
CA ASP A 100 2.83 3.67 -20.65
C ASP A 100 1.82 3.67 -19.49
N VAL A 101 1.50 4.86 -18.99
CA VAL A 101 0.58 5.07 -17.85
C VAL A 101 -0.83 4.59 -18.20
N MET A 102 -1.30 4.86 -19.42
CA MET A 102 -2.65 4.45 -19.82
C MET A 102 -2.75 2.93 -19.96
N ALA A 103 -1.71 2.29 -20.50
CA ALA A 103 -1.61 0.83 -20.53
C ALA A 103 -1.60 0.22 -19.12
N ALA A 104 -0.86 0.83 -18.17
CA ALA A 104 -0.84 0.39 -16.78
C ALA A 104 -2.21 0.52 -16.11
N LEU A 105 -2.94 1.62 -16.33
CA LEU A 105 -4.30 1.83 -15.83
C LEU A 105 -5.28 0.81 -16.39
N ARG A 106 -5.24 0.55 -17.71
CA ARG A 106 -6.11 -0.44 -18.35
C ARG A 106 -5.87 -1.85 -17.80
N SER A 107 -4.60 -2.23 -17.63
CA SER A 107 -4.24 -3.52 -17.03
C SER A 107 -4.68 -3.61 -15.56
N ALA A 108 -4.53 -2.52 -14.80
CA ALA A 108 -4.99 -2.45 -13.41
C ALA A 108 -6.51 -2.61 -13.31
N PHE A 109 -7.26 -1.93 -14.16
CA PHE A 109 -8.71 -2.07 -14.26
C PHE A 109 -9.13 -3.51 -14.60
N ALA A 110 -8.49 -4.14 -15.58
CA ALA A 110 -8.79 -5.53 -15.95
C ALA A 110 -8.53 -6.51 -14.80
N SER A 111 -7.52 -6.24 -13.96
CA SER A 111 -7.21 -7.07 -12.78
C SER A 111 -8.00 -6.71 -11.52
N LEU A 112 -8.88 -5.72 -11.57
CA LEU A 112 -9.58 -5.21 -10.40
C LEU A 112 -10.41 -6.29 -9.68
N PRO A 113 -11.20 -7.15 -10.37
CA PRO A 113 -11.96 -8.19 -9.69
C PRO A 113 -11.05 -9.17 -8.93
N ALA A 114 -9.94 -9.58 -9.55
CA ALA A 114 -8.97 -10.45 -8.90
C ALA A 114 -8.31 -9.78 -7.68
N THR A 115 -7.93 -8.51 -7.82
CA THR A 115 -7.33 -7.73 -6.73
C THR A 115 -8.32 -7.57 -5.57
N LEU A 116 -9.59 -7.28 -5.87
CA LEU A 116 -10.63 -7.11 -4.85
C LEU A 116 -10.90 -8.42 -4.10
N VAL A 117 -11.06 -9.54 -4.82
CA VAL A 117 -11.21 -10.87 -4.20
C VAL A 117 -10.01 -11.21 -3.34
N PHE A 118 -8.80 -10.93 -3.81
CA PHE A 118 -7.58 -11.14 -3.03
C PHE A 118 -7.56 -10.31 -1.75
N LEU A 119 -7.93 -9.02 -1.80
CA LEU A 119 -7.98 -8.17 -0.61
C LEU A 119 -9.04 -8.63 0.39
N LEU A 120 -10.21 -9.05 -0.08
CA LEU A 120 -11.23 -9.65 0.77
C LEU A 120 -10.69 -10.90 1.47
N MET A 121 -10.00 -11.78 0.74
CA MET A 121 -9.37 -12.97 1.34
C MET A 121 -8.26 -12.60 2.33
N ALA A 122 -7.45 -11.59 2.02
CA ALA A 122 -6.33 -11.17 2.85
C ALA A 122 -6.80 -10.54 4.17
N PHE A 123 -7.88 -9.75 4.13
CA PHE A 123 -8.38 -9.03 5.30
C PHE A 123 -9.53 -9.74 6.02
N ALA A 124 -10.17 -10.76 5.43
CA ALA A 124 -11.21 -11.55 6.10
C ALA A 124 -10.79 -12.10 7.48
N PRO A 125 -9.54 -12.57 7.70
CA PRO A 125 -9.10 -13.02 9.02
C PRO A 125 -9.11 -11.93 10.11
N LEU A 126 -9.15 -10.64 9.75
CA LEU A 126 -9.26 -9.54 10.72
C LEU A 126 -10.69 -9.34 11.24
N LEU A 127 -11.72 -9.89 10.58
CA LEU A 127 -13.12 -9.70 10.99
C LEU A 127 -13.41 -10.33 12.36
N PRO A 128 -13.07 -11.62 12.65
CA PRO A 128 -13.33 -12.21 13.96
C PRO A 128 -12.72 -11.44 15.15
N PRO A 129 -11.41 -11.06 15.15
CA PRO A 129 -10.85 -10.29 16.25
C PRO A 129 -11.47 -8.89 16.36
N ALA A 130 -11.76 -8.23 15.24
CA ALA A 130 -12.41 -6.91 15.26
C ALA A 130 -13.81 -6.98 15.90
N MET A 131 -14.62 -7.97 15.52
CA MET A 131 -15.94 -8.20 16.12
C MET A 131 -15.83 -8.55 17.61
N TRP A 132 -14.86 -9.39 17.99
CA TRP A 132 -14.63 -9.75 19.38
C TRP A 132 -14.28 -8.53 20.25
N ILE A 133 -13.31 -7.72 19.79
CA ILE A 133 -12.86 -6.51 20.49
C ILE A 133 -14.01 -5.50 20.61
N ALA A 134 -14.82 -5.35 19.55
CA ALA A 134 -15.98 -4.46 19.58
C ALA A 134 -17.06 -4.91 20.58
N MET A 135 -17.31 -6.21 20.71
CA MET A 135 -18.38 -6.74 21.56
C MET A 135 -17.95 -6.94 23.02
N ARG A 136 -16.70 -7.33 23.28
CA ARG A 136 -16.21 -7.76 24.60
C ARG A 136 -15.08 -6.90 25.16
N GLY A 137 -14.67 -5.86 24.43
CA GLY A 137 -13.53 -5.02 24.78
C GLY A 137 -12.17 -5.65 24.48
N SER A 138 -11.11 -4.87 24.70
CA SER A 138 -9.72 -5.25 24.42
C SER A 138 -9.12 -6.11 25.55
N GLY A 139 -9.55 -7.37 25.64
CA GLY A 139 -8.95 -8.38 26.51
C GLY A 139 -7.79 -9.14 25.86
N LEU A 140 -7.03 -9.91 26.67
CA LEU A 140 -5.88 -10.71 26.22
C LEU A 140 -6.22 -11.63 25.04
N ILE A 141 -7.39 -12.27 25.05
CA ILE A 141 -7.87 -13.13 23.96
C ILE A 141 -8.05 -12.33 22.66
N GLY A 142 -8.66 -11.14 22.74
CA GLY A 142 -8.86 -10.28 21.58
C GLY A 142 -7.53 -9.83 20.97
N THR A 143 -6.55 -9.48 21.81
CA THR A 143 -5.20 -9.12 21.36
C THR A 143 -4.48 -10.29 20.70
N LEU A 144 -4.55 -11.50 21.27
CA LEU A 144 -3.93 -12.70 20.68
C LEU A 144 -4.56 -13.05 19.33
N LEU A 145 -5.89 -12.97 19.20
CA LEU A 145 -6.59 -13.18 17.94
C LEU A 145 -6.19 -12.14 16.90
N LEU A 146 -6.08 -10.86 17.30
CA LEU A 146 -5.63 -9.79 16.41
C LEU A 146 -4.20 -10.02 15.94
N LEU A 147 -3.27 -10.40 16.83
CA LEU A 147 -1.89 -10.71 16.49
C LEU A 147 -1.81 -11.89 15.51
N ALA A 148 -2.58 -12.96 15.75
CA ALA A 148 -2.65 -14.10 14.84
C ALA A 148 -3.20 -13.71 13.46
N ALA A 149 -4.23 -12.87 13.41
CA ALA A 149 -4.79 -12.39 12.16
C ALA A 149 -3.82 -11.48 11.40
N VAL A 150 -3.13 -10.56 12.09
CA VAL A 150 -2.08 -9.73 11.50
C VAL A 150 -0.94 -10.59 10.97
N ALA A 151 -0.52 -11.63 11.71
CA ALA A 151 0.47 -12.58 11.23
C ALA A 151 0.02 -13.29 9.94
N GLY A 152 -1.27 -13.66 9.86
CA GLY A 152 -1.88 -14.21 8.64
C GLY A 152 -1.84 -13.24 7.45
N VAL A 153 -2.17 -11.96 7.68
CA VAL A 153 -2.09 -10.90 6.65
C VAL A 153 -0.66 -10.75 6.13
N MET A 154 0.35 -10.83 7.02
CA MET A 154 1.76 -10.72 6.66
C MET A 154 2.20 -11.84 5.70
N LEU A 155 1.66 -13.05 5.84
CA LEU A 155 1.91 -14.13 4.88
C LEU A 155 1.39 -13.82 3.47
N MET A 156 0.43 -12.90 3.34
CA MET A 156 -0.14 -12.47 2.07
C MET A 156 0.51 -11.19 1.51
N PHE A 157 1.56 -10.66 2.15
CA PHE A 157 2.23 -9.41 1.74
C PHE A 157 2.61 -9.37 0.24
N PHE A 158 3.08 -10.49 -0.29
CA PHE A 158 3.51 -10.60 -1.69
C PHE A 158 2.40 -11.00 -2.67
N GLY A 159 1.16 -11.18 -2.21
CA GLY A 159 0.07 -11.62 -3.08
C GLY A 159 -0.31 -10.57 -4.13
N TRP A 160 -0.35 -9.28 -3.76
CA TRP A 160 -0.65 -8.23 -4.73
C TRP A 160 0.47 -8.05 -5.79
N PRO A 161 1.76 -7.98 -5.42
CA PRO A 161 2.85 -8.07 -6.39
C PRO A 161 2.78 -9.31 -7.28
N ALA A 162 2.40 -10.47 -6.76
CA ALA A 162 2.27 -11.70 -7.55
C ALA A 162 1.15 -11.62 -8.60
N ILE A 163 -0.01 -11.05 -8.25
CA ILE A 163 -1.10 -10.79 -9.20
C ILE A 163 -0.63 -9.84 -10.30
N VAL A 164 0.07 -8.76 -9.92
CA VAL A 164 0.56 -7.75 -10.86
C VAL A 164 1.65 -8.30 -11.78
N ALA A 165 2.57 -9.08 -11.25
CA ALA A 165 3.76 -9.53 -11.98
C ALA A 165 3.51 -10.73 -12.90
N GLN A 166 2.57 -11.60 -12.53
CA GLN A 166 2.37 -12.91 -13.16
C GLN A 166 0.92 -13.14 -13.61
N GLY A 167 0.00 -12.20 -13.36
CA GLY A 167 -1.42 -12.37 -13.72
C GLY A 167 -2.10 -13.54 -13.00
N LEU A 168 -1.62 -13.91 -11.81
CA LEU A 168 -2.13 -15.04 -11.06
C LEU A 168 -3.57 -14.82 -10.58
N SER A 169 -4.33 -15.91 -10.47
CA SER A 169 -5.60 -15.89 -9.75
C SER A 169 -5.39 -15.55 -8.27
N PRO A 170 -6.41 -14.99 -7.58
CA PRO A 170 -6.30 -14.59 -6.17
C PRO A 170 -5.81 -15.71 -5.26
N TRP A 171 -6.31 -16.93 -5.49
CA TRP A 171 -5.92 -18.12 -4.74
C TRP A 171 -4.46 -18.53 -5.01
N ALA A 172 -4.04 -18.53 -6.28
CA ALA A 172 -2.67 -18.85 -6.66
C ALA A 172 -1.69 -17.81 -6.10
N ALA A 173 -2.05 -16.53 -6.12
CA ALA A 173 -1.27 -15.44 -5.56
C ALA A 173 -1.13 -15.56 -4.03
N ALA A 174 -2.21 -15.88 -3.32
CA ALA A 174 -2.17 -16.11 -1.88
C ALA A 174 -1.25 -17.31 -1.53
N ARG A 175 -1.42 -18.44 -2.21
CA ARG A 175 -0.57 -19.62 -2.01
C ARG A 175 0.90 -19.31 -2.30
N ARG A 176 1.19 -18.59 -3.39
CA ARG A 176 2.56 -18.20 -3.75
C ARG A 176 3.15 -17.28 -2.69
N SER A 177 2.39 -16.28 -2.23
CA SER A 177 2.82 -15.38 -1.15
C SER A 177 3.17 -16.17 0.12
N ILE A 178 2.30 -17.07 0.57
CA ILE A 178 2.54 -17.88 1.77
C ILE A 178 3.84 -18.70 1.64
N LEU A 179 4.06 -19.33 0.48
CA LEU A 179 5.28 -20.12 0.24
C LEU A 179 6.54 -19.26 0.28
N LEU A 180 6.49 -18.03 -0.25
CA LEU A 180 7.63 -17.11 -0.28
C LEU A 180 7.90 -16.46 1.07
N VAL A 181 6.85 -16.14 1.85
CA VAL A 181 6.99 -15.49 3.16
C VAL A 181 7.35 -16.50 4.25
N ARG A 182 6.86 -17.75 4.20
CA ARG A 182 7.02 -18.73 5.30
C ARG A 182 8.47 -18.93 5.73
N SER A 183 9.40 -19.05 4.80
CA SER A 183 10.84 -19.27 5.10
C SER A 183 11.58 -17.99 5.49
N ARG A 184 10.99 -16.81 5.25
CA ARG A 184 11.61 -15.49 5.41
C ARG A 184 10.77 -14.57 6.29
N TYR A 185 9.93 -15.14 7.15
CA TYR A 185 8.86 -14.42 7.84
C TYR A 185 9.39 -13.22 8.63
N LEU A 186 10.47 -13.42 9.40
CA LEU A 186 11.10 -12.35 10.18
C LEU A 186 11.66 -11.23 9.31
N GLN A 187 12.24 -11.56 8.15
CA GLN A 187 12.79 -10.57 7.23
C GLN A 187 11.66 -9.76 6.57
N VAL A 188 10.56 -10.41 6.19
CA VAL A 188 9.36 -9.73 5.67
C VAL A 188 8.74 -8.84 6.75
N MET A 189 8.63 -9.32 8.00
CA MET A 189 8.18 -8.51 9.13
C MET A 189 9.05 -7.28 9.35
N ALA A 190 10.38 -7.40 9.23
CA ALA A 190 11.29 -6.27 9.34
C ALA A 190 11.08 -5.25 8.20
N VAL A 191 10.91 -5.71 6.95
CA VAL A 191 10.61 -4.85 5.80
C VAL A 191 9.27 -4.13 5.99
N VAL A 192 8.22 -4.85 6.39
CA VAL A 192 6.89 -4.26 6.62
C VAL A 192 6.92 -3.31 7.80
N GLY A 193 7.60 -3.66 8.89
CA GLY A 193 7.76 -2.81 10.06
C GLY A 193 8.46 -1.49 9.72
N LEU A 194 9.56 -1.55 8.97
CA LEU A 194 10.27 -0.36 8.48
C LEU A 194 9.43 0.46 7.49
N LEU A 195 8.67 -0.21 6.63
CA LEU A 195 7.75 0.45 5.71
C LEU A 195 6.65 1.20 6.49
N LEU A 196 6.01 0.55 7.47
CA LEU A 196 5.00 1.18 8.31
C LEU A 196 5.58 2.35 9.11
N ALA A 197 6.78 2.20 9.68
CA ALA A 197 7.48 3.29 10.37
C ALA A 197 7.75 4.47 9.41
N SER A 198 8.18 4.19 8.18
CA SER A 198 8.41 5.22 7.16
C SER A 198 7.12 5.94 6.79
N VAL A 199 6.04 5.20 6.51
CA VAL A 199 4.71 5.76 6.22
C VAL A 199 4.21 6.62 7.38
N LEU A 200 4.41 6.16 8.63
CA LEU A 200 4.04 6.92 9.82
C LEU A 200 4.83 8.22 9.93
N VAL A 201 6.15 8.20 9.71
CA VAL A 201 7.00 9.40 9.70
C VAL A 201 6.51 10.37 8.62
N PHE A 202 6.21 9.89 7.41
CA PHE A 202 5.65 10.73 6.35
C PHE A 202 4.28 11.31 6.73
N ALA A 203 3.40 10.53 7.35
CA ALA A 203 2.10 11.01 7.81
C ALA A 203 2.22 12.08 8.90
N LEU A 204 3.16 11.92 9.85
CA LEU A 204 3.44 12.89 10.89
C LEU A 204 4.04 14.18 10.31
N LEU A 205 5.03 14.07 9.42
CA LEU A 205 5.62 15.22 8.73
C LEU A 205 4.59 15.95 7.87
N ALA A 206 3.73 15.22 7.16
CA ALA A 206 2.61 15.79 6.41
C ALA A 206 1.66 16.57 7.32
N SER A 207 1.32 15.99 8.47
CA SER A 207 0.44 16.63 9.46
C SER A 207 1.05 17.91 10.05
N ILE A 208 2.35 17.87 10.40
CA ILE A 208 3.09 19.05 10.88
C ILE A 208 3.17 20.12 9.80
N PHE A 209 3.51 19.74 8.58
CA PHE A 209 3.60 20.66 7.44
C PHE A 209 2.25 21.34 7.18
N ILE A 210 1.16 20.57 7.14
CA ILE A 210 -0.19 21.10 6.96
C ILE A 210 -0.57 22.02 8.11
N GLY A 211 -0.31 21.63 9.36
CA GLY A 211 -0.56 22.46 10.54
C GLY A 211 0.14 23.82 10.43
N SER A 212 1.42 23.82 10.05
CA SER A 212 2.20 25.04 9.83
C SER A 212 1.64 25.89 8.70
N VAL A 213 1.28 25.29 7.56
CA VAL A 213 0.69 26.00 6.42
C VAL A 213 -0.66 26.64 6.78
N ILE A 214 -1.51 25.93 7.54
CA ILE A 214 -2.79 26.43 8.04
C ILE A 214 -2.58 27.59 9.03
N MET A 215 -1.59 27.50 9.92
CA MET A 215 -1.26 28.59 10.85
C MET A 215 -0.75 29.84 10.11
N LEU A 216 0.11 29.67 9.10
CA LEU A 216 0.67 30.77 8.31
C LEU A 216 -0.35 31.48 7.42
N ALA A 217 -1.34 30.76 6.89
CA ALA A 217 -2.37 31.33 6.04
C ALA A 217 -3.35 32.26 6.78
N GLY A 218 -3.40 32.14 8.11
CA GLY A 218 -4.24 32.97 8.97
C GLY A 218 -5.75 32.65 8.86
N PRO A 219 -6.58 33.23 9.74
CA PRO A 219 -8.00 32.89 9.85
C PRO A 219 -8.80 33.20 8.59
N ALA A 220 -8.45 34.27 7.87
CA ALA A 220 -9.17 34.71 6.68
C ALA A 220 -9.01 33.76 5.49
N ALA A 221 -7.83 33.13 5.33
CA ALA A 221 -7.61 32.14 4.29
C ALA A 221 -8.35 30.83 4.59
N GLN A 222 -8.47 30.44 5.87
CA GLN A 222 -9.14 29.22 6.32
C GLN A 222 -10.65 29.21 6.00
N SER A 223 -11.29 30.37 5.94
CA SER A 223 -12.68 30.51 5.51
C SER A 223 -12.85 30.51 3.98
N SER A 224 -11.78 30.61 3.20
CA SER A 224 -11.89 30.68 1.75
C SER A 224 -12.00 29.27 1.11
N PRO A 225 -12.97 29.04 0.23
CA PRO A 225 -13.16 27.73 -0.42
C PRO A 225 -11.96 27.33 -1.29
N ASN A 226 -11.29 28.31 -1.90
CA ASN A 226 -10.10 28.07 -2.73
C ASN A 226 -8.92 27.55 -1.90
N TRP A 227 -8.73 28.04 -0.68
CA TRP A 227 -7.69 27.56 0.23
C TRP A 227 -7.97 26.14 0.72
N LEU A 228 -9.22 25.83 1.04
CA LEU A 228 -9.62 24.48 1.42
C LEU A 228 -9.41 23.48 0.28
N ALA A 229 -9.69 23.87 -0.97
CA ALA A 229 -9.38 23.05 -2.14
C ALA A 229 -7.86 22.85 -2.31
N ALA A 230 -7.08 23.93 -2.28
CA ALA A 230 -5.63 23.88 -2.45
C ALA A 230 -4.94 23.04 -1.36
N SER A 231 -5.33 23.19 -0.10
CA SER A 231 -4.78 22.41 1.02
C SER A 231 -5.09 20.92 0.92
N ARG A 232 -6.27 20.53 0.41
CA ARG A 232 -6.62 19.12 0.17
C ARG A 232 -5.75 18.50 -0.93
N TRP A 233 -5.51 19.23 -2.02
CA TRP A 233 -4.62 18.76 -3.09
C TRP A 233 -3.17 18.69 -2.63
N LEU A 234 -2.72 19.66 -1.83
CA LEU A 234 -1.41 19.65 -1.20
C LEU A 234 -1.24 18.43 -0.28
N MET A 235 -2.24 18.14 0.55
CA MET A 235 -2.26 16.96 1.43
C MET A 235 -2.20 15.66 0.63
N ALA A 236 -3.01 15.55 -0.43
CA ALA A 236 -2.98 14.40 -1.33
C ALA A 236 -1.61 14.25 -2.00
N GLY A 237 -0.98 15.36 -2.40
CA GLY A 237 0.37 15.40 -2.96
C GLY A 237 1.43 14.87 -1.99
N VAL A 238 1.42 15.32 -0.73
CA VAL A 238 2.36 14.86 0.28
C VAL A 238 2.12 13.37 0.63
N LEU A 239 0.86 12.96 0.77
CA LEU A 239 0.49 11.56 1.06
C LEU A 239 0.74 10.61 -0.12
N ALA A 240 0.84 11.11 -1.35
CA ALA A 240 1.23 10.30 -2.51
C ALA A 240 2.66 9.75 -2.40
N LEU A 241 3.57 10.48 -1.75
CA LEU A 241 4.98 10.06 -1.60
C LEU A 241 5.14 8.71 -0.87
N PRO A 242 4.61 8.52 0.35
CA PRO A 242 4.72 7.25 1.06
C PRO A 242 4.03 6.10 0.31
N ILE A 243 2.96 6.36 -0.44
CA ILE A 243 2.28 5.36 -1.28
C ILE A 243 3.23 4.85 -2.37
N ILE A 244 3.84 5.76 -3.13
CA ILE A 244 4.74 5.41 -4.24
C ILE A 244 5.98 4.72 -3.69
N TYR A 245 6.50 5.18 -2.55
CA TYR A 245 7.61 4.55 -1.86
C TYR A 245 7.26 3.12 -1.38
N ALA A 246 6.07 2.93 -0.80
CA ALA A 246 5.57 1.62 -0.39
C ALA A 246 5.47 0.64 -1.57
N GLY A 247 5.03 1.13 -2.73
CA GLY A 247 5.03 0.35 -3.96
C GLY A 247 6.44 -0.10 -4.34
N ALA A 248 7.41 0.82 -4.33
CA ALA A 248 8.80 0.52 -4.68
C ALA A 248 9.43 -0.50 -3.74
N VAL A 249 9.19 -0.37 -2.43
CA VAL A 249 9.62 -1.35 -1.40
C VAL A 249 8.98 -2.71 -1.63
N SER A 250 7.68 -2.75 -1.94
CA SER A 250 6.94 -4.00 -2.19
C SER A 250 7.47 -4.73 -3.43
N ILE A 251 7.74 -4.00 -4.52
CA ILE A 251 8.33 -4.55 -5.75
C ILE A 251 9.78 -5.00 -5.53
N ALA A 252 10.61 -4.19 -4.87
CA ALA A 252 11.98 -4.55 -4.56
C ALA A 252 12.05 -5.82 -3.70
N ALA A 253 11.23 -5.88 -2.63
CA ALA A 253 11.13 -7.04 -1.77
C ALA A 253 10.65 -8.29 -2.52
N TRP A 254 9.63 -8.14 -3.36
CA TRP A 254 9.13 -9.22 -4.21
C TRP A 254 10.25 -9.78 -5.09
N ARG A 255 11.00 -8.92 -5.79
CA ARG A 255 12.07 -9.36 -6.70
C ARG A 255 13.19 -10.08 -5.98
N CYS A 256 13.61 -9.62 -4.80
CA CYS A 256 14.63 -10.31 -4.00
C CYS A 256 14.19 -11.72 -3.56
N VAL A 257 12.89 -12.02 -3.53
CA VAL A 257 12.38 -13.32 -3.06
C VAL A 257 11.89 -14.21 -4.20
N ALA A 258 11.26 -13.64 -5.23
CA ALA A 258 10.64 -14.36 -6.33
C ALA A 258 11.48 -14.40 -7.62
N GLU A 259 12.41 -13.46 -7.79
CA GLU A 259 13.30 -13.34 -8.96
C GLU A 259 14.77 -13.16 -8.52
N PRO A 260 15.34 -14.08 -7.72
CA PRO A 260 16.74 -13.95 -7.29
C PRO A 260 17.65 -13.97 -8.53
N ARG A 261 18.44 -12.90 -8.67
CA ARG A 261 19.46 -12.76 -9.71
C ARG A 261 20.64 -13.70 -9.47
#